data_AF-A0A7S0BJ02-F1
#
_entry.id   AF-A0A7S0BJ02-F1
#
_cell.length_a   1.000
_cell.length_b   1.000
_cell.length_c   1.000
_cell.angle_alpha   90.00
_cell.angle_beta   90.00
_cell.angle_gamma   90.00
#
_symmetry.space_group_name_H-M   'P 1'
#
loop_
_entity.id
_entity.type
_entity.pdbx_description
1 polymer ?
#
loop_
_entity_poly.entity_id
_entity_poly.type
_entity_poly.pdbx_seq_one_letter_code
_entity_poly.pdbx_strand_id
1 'polypeptide(L)'
;MPYASIHYPFTEEARHYFGNAFPADFIAEGLDQTRGWFYTLTVLATALYDKPAFKNCIVNGLVLAEDGKKMSKRLKNYPDPMTVVNEHGSDALRLYLINSPVVRAEPLRFREAGVRDVVKDIMLPWFNAYRFFILNGTELEHETGVSIKVGTHSAREMSSRNPMDHWVMSSLGSLIHFVREEMAAYRLFTVVPRLVHFIEDLTNWYVRLNRPRLKGAVSLDDWR
;
A
#
# COMPACT_ATOMS: atom_id res chain seq x y z
N MET A 1 -10.91 -21.18 -9.66
CA MET A 1 -12.00 -22.16 -9.57
C MET A 1 -11.63 -23.18 -8.50
N PRO A 2 -12.19 -23.07 -7.27
CA PRO A 2 -11.58 -23.67 -6.09
C PRO A 2 -11.57 -25.21 -6.07
N TYR A 3 -12.56 -25.89 -6.66
CA TYR A 3 -12.63 -27.36 -6.62
C TYR A 3 -11.68 -28.04 -7.62
N ALA A 4 -11.55 -27.50 -8.84
CA ALA A 4 -10.75 -28.13 -9.90
C ALA A 4 -9.25 -28.03 -9.62
N SER A 5 -8.78 -26.93 -9.03
CA SER A 5 -7.35 -26.71 -8.75
C SER A 5 -6.76 -27.65 -7.70
N ILE A 6 -7.61 -28.31 -6.92
CA ILE A 6 -7.22 -29.23 -5.83
C ILE A 6 -7.67 -30.67 -6.09
N HIS A 7 -8.16 -30.98 -7.29
CA HIS A 7 -8.68 -32.30 -7.63
C HIS A 7 -9.80 -32.78 -6.67
N TYR A 8 -10.68 -31.87 -6.26
CA TYR A 8 -11.88 -32.22 -5.50
C TYR A 8 -12.86 -32.99 -6.41
N PRO A 9 -13.58 -34.02 -5.91
CA PRO A 9 -13.67 -34.49 -4.53
C PRO A 9 -12.79 -35.72 -4.22
N PHE A 10 -11.78 -36.02 -5.04
CA PHE A 10 -11.20 -37.38 -5.11
C PHE A 10 -10.36 -37.78 -3.90
N THR A 11 -9.67 -36.85 -3.24
CA THR A 11 -8.87 -37.13 -2.03
C THR A 11 -9.50 -36.56 -0.76
N GLU A 12 -9.12 -37.09 0.40
CA GLU A 12 -9.61 -36.60 1.69
C GLU A 12 -9.09 -35.19 1.98
N GLU A 13 -7.83 -34.92 1.63
CA GLU A 13 -7.20 -33.60 1.76
C GLU A 13 -7.94 -32.56 0.92
N ALA A 14 -8.32 -32.92 -0.32
CA ALA A 14 -9.10 -32.04 -1.19
C ALA A 14 -10.47 -31.73 -0.60
N ARG A 15 -11.15 -32.73 -0.01
CA ARG A 15 -12.45 -32.54 0.66
C ARG A 15 -12.32 -31.63 1.88
N HIS A 16 -11.31 -31.85 2.72
CA HIS A 16 -11.05 -31.02 3.90
C HIS A 16 -10.70 -29.57 3.51
N TYR A 17 -9.78 -29.38 2.56
CA TYR A 17 -9.40 -28.05 2.10
C TYR A 17 -10.60 -27.30 1.51
N PHE A 18 -11.37 -27.94 0.62
CA PHE A 18 -12.55 -27.31 0.02
C PHE A 18 -13.59 -26.92 1.08
N GLY A 19 -13.86 -27.81 2.05
CA GLY A 19 -14.81 -27.54 3.13
C GLY A 19 -14.46 -26.32 3.99
N ASN A 20 -13.17 -26.03 4.16
CA ASN A 20 -12.68 -24.91 4.96
C ASN A 20 -12.44 -23.63 4.15
N ALA A 21 -12.09 -23.74 2.87
CA ALA A 21 -11.71 -22.61 2.02
C ALA A 21 -12.85 -22.08 1.13
N PHE A 22 -13.93 -22.84 0.95
CA PHE A 22 -15.09 -22.42 0.15
C PHE A 22 -16.28 -22.03 1.04
N PRO A 23 -16.86 -20.82 0.88
CA PRO A 23 -16.59 -19.82 -0.17
C PRO A 23 -15.37 -18.94 0.10
N ALA A 24 -14.72 -18.45 -0.97
CA ALA A 24 -13.53 -17.61 -0.87
C ALA A 24 -13.85 -16.27 -0.18
N ASP A 25 -12.97 -15.79 0.70
CA ASP A 25 -13.21 -14.51 1.40
C ASP A 25 -13.07 -13.30 0.48
N PHE A 26 -12.17 -13.36 -0.51
CA PHE A 26 -11.84 -12.22 -1.36
C PHE A 26 -11.40 -12.64 -2.77
N ILE A 27 -11.84 -11.89 -3.77
CA ILE A 27 -11.32 -11.90 -5.14
C ILE A 27 -11.15 -10.47 -5.66
N ALA A 28 -10.24 -10.26 -6.60
CA ALA A 28 -10.10 -9.00 -7.30
C ALA A 28 -9.69 -9.21 -8.75
N GLU A 29 -10.46 -8.64 -9.67
CA GLU A 29 -10.19 -8.70 -11.11
C GLU A 29 -10.77 -7.47 -11.83
N GLY A 30 -10.40 -7.34 -13.10
CA GLY A 30 -10.85 -6.24 -13.97
C GLY A 30 -12.36 -6.20 -14.21
N LEU A 31 -12.85 -5.00 -14.52
CA LEU A 31 -14.25 -4.70 -14.86
C LEU A 31 -14.83 -5.62 -15.96
N ASP A 32 -14.00 -6.10 -16.87
CA ASP A 32 -14.39 -7.03 -17.92
C ASP A 32 -14.82 -8.42 -17.41
N GLN A 33 -14.43 -8.80 -16.19
CA GLN A 33 -14.82 -10.08 -15.58
C GLN A 33 -16.28 -10.13 -15.09
N THR A 34 -16.99 -8.99 -15.07
CA THR A 34 -18.42 -8.92 -14.77
C THR A 34 -19.29 -9.74 -15.74
N ARG A 35 -18.82 -9.94 -16.97
CA ARG A 35 -19.46 -10.80 -17.99
C ARG A 35 -18.72 -12.11 -18.24
N GLY A 36 -17.69 -12.39 -17.43
CA GLY A 36 -16.80 -13.54 -17.63
C GLY A 36 -16.67 -14.34 -16.34
N TRP A 37 -15.50 -14.24 -15.72
CA TRP A 37 -15.13 -15.08 -14.59
C TRP A 37 -16.07 -14.96 -13.39
N PHE A 38 -16.54 -13.75 -13.04
CA PHE A 38 -17.47 -13.59 -11.91
C PHE A 38 -18.79 -14.32 -12.16
N TYR A 39 -19.31 -14.25 -13.38
CA TYR A 39 -20.55 -14.90 -13.75
C TYR A 39 -20.43 -16.43 -13.66
N THR A 40 -19.39 -17.01 -14.28
CA THR A 40 -19.22 -18.48 -14.30
C THR A 40 -18.91 -19.04 -12.91
N LEU A 41 -18.16 -18.31 -12.08
CA LEU A 41 -17.95 -18.66 -10.68
C LEU A 41 -19.26 -18.75 -9.92
N THR A 42 -20.11 -17.72 -10.01
CA THR A 42 -21.39 -17.67 -9.30
C THR A 42 -22.34 -18.78 -9.75
N VAL A 43 -22.45 -19.00 -11.07
CA VAL A 43 -23.30 -20.07 -11.63
C VAL A 43 -22.90 -21.43 -11.10
N LEU A 44 -21.61 -21.77 -11.16
CA LEU A 44 -21.12 -23.08 -10.74
C LEU A 44 -21.16 -23.27 -9.23
N ALA A 45 -20.85 -22.23 -8.45
CA ALA A 45 -20.97 -22.26 -7.00
C ALA A 45 -22.42 -22.51 -6.55
N THR A 46 -23.38 -21.81 -7.17
CA THR A 46 -24.80 -21.96 -6.86
C THR A 46 -25.31 -23.34 -7.30
N ALA A 47 -25.02 -23.74 -8.55
CA ALA A 47 -25.56 -24.99 -9.11
C ALA A 47 -25.00 -26.25 -8.44
N LEU A 48 -23.73 -26.25 -8.03
CA LEU A 48 -23.07 -27.44 -7.47
C LEU A 48 -23.12 -27.50 -5.94
N TYR A 49 -23.21 -26.35 -5.27
CA TYR A 49 -23.00 -26.27 -3.81
C TYR A 49 -23.99 -25.37 -3.06
N ASP A 50 -24.95 -24.74 -3.76
CA ASP A 50 -25.93 -23.81 -3.19
C ASP A 50 -25.31 -22.75 -2.25
N LYS A 51 -24.19 -22.18 -2.67
CA LYS A 51 -23.39 -21.21 -1.93
C LYS A 51 -22.90 -20.08 -2.84
N PRO A 52 -22.62 -18.87 -2.29
CA PRO A 52 -21.94 -17.83 -3.04
C PRO A 52 -20.53 -18.31 -3.42
N ALA A 53 -19.99 -17.83 -4.55
CA ALA A 53 -18.63 -18.20 -4.96
C ALA A 53 -17.54 -17.53 -4.12
N PHE A 54 -17.82 -16.31 -3.64
CA PHE A 54 -16.91 -15.48 -2.86
C PHE A 54 -17.72 -14.52 -1.96
N LYS A 55 -17.10 -14.02 -0.88
CA LYS A 55 -17.72 -13.09 0.08
C LYS A 55 -17.49 -11.62 -0.28
N ASN A 56 -16.27 -11.28 -0.73
CA ASN A 56 -15.89 -9.91 -1.12
C ASN A 56 -15.27 -9.90 -2.52
N CYS A 57 -15.61 -8.88 -3.32
CA CYS A 57 -15.09 -8.70 -4.67
C CYS A 57 -14.69 -7.23 -4.89
N ILE A 58 -13.44 -7.00 -5.25
CA ILE A 58 -12.98 -5.69 -5.74
C ILE A 58 -12.92 -5.74 -7.27
N VAL A 59 -13.56 -4.78 -7.91
CA VAL A 59 -13.53 -4.62 -9.37
C VAL A 59 -12.58 -3.47 -9.70
N ASN A 60 -11.47 -3.78 -10.37
CA ASN A 60 -10.56 -2.74 -10.84
C ASN A 60 -10.93 -2.23 -12.23
N GLY A 61 -10.59 -0.98 -12.49
CA GLY A 61 -10.72 -0.34 -13.79
C GLY A 61 -9.72 -0.89 -14.81
N LEU A 62 -9.83 -0.39 -16.03
CA LEU A 62 -8.96 -0.81 -17.14
C LEU A 62 -7.77 0.13 -17.27
N VAL A 63 -6.57 -0.45 -17.34
CA VAL A 63 -5.37 0.29 -17.72
C VAL A 63 -5.32 0.37 -19.25
N LEU A 64 -5.26 1.60 -19.75
CA LEU A 64 -5.24 1.98 -21.16
C LEU A 64 -3.85 2.49 -21.53
N ALA A 65 -3.51 2.40 -22.81
CA ALA A 65 -2.36 3.10 -23.35
C ALA A 65 -2.48 4.62 -23.16
N GLU A 66 -1.38 5.36 -23.34
CA GLU A 66 -1.36 6.82 -23.18
C GLU A 66 -2.37 7.52 -24.12
N ASP A 67 -2.59 6.96 -25.31
CA ASP A 67 -3.57 7.42 -26.29
C ASP A 67 -5.03 7.04 -25.96
N GLY A 68 -5.26 6.35 -24.84
CA GLY A 68 -6.57 5.91 -24.39
C GLY A 68 -7.09 4.62 -25.05
N LYS A 69 -6.32 3.98 -25.93
CA LYS A 69 -6.71 2.68 -26.49
C LYS A 69 -6.47 1.54 -25.50
N LYS A 70 -7.23 0.46 -25.65
CA LYS A 70 -6.99 -0.77 -24.90
C LYS A 70 -5.58 -1.28 -25.17
N MET A 71 -4.85 -1.62 -24.10
CA MET A 71 -3.52 -2.23 -24.23
C MET A 71 -3.64 -3.59 -24.92
N SER A 72 -2.74 -3.87 -25.86
CA SER A 72 -2.75 -5.10 -26.64
C SER A 72 -1.34 -5.56 -26.98
N LYS A 73 -1.03 -6.83 -26.67
CA LYS A 73 0.25 -7.46 -27.05
C LYS A 73 0.51 -7.36 -28.56
N ARG A 74 -0.54 -7.40 -29.38
CA ARG A 74 -0.46 -7.27 -30.84
C ARG A 74 -0.11 -5.84 -31.27
N LEU A 75 -0.65 -4.83 -30.60
CA LEU A 75 -0.40 -3.43 -30.92
C LEU A 75 0.89 -2.89 -30.32
N LYS A 76 1.44 -3.56 -29.29
CA LYS A 76 2.63 -3.12 -28.54
C LYS A 76 2.54 -1.65 -28.12
N ASN A 77 1.33 -1.21 -27.75
CA ASN A 77 1.00 0.17 -27.43
C ASN A 77 1.20 0.52 -25.94
N TYR A 78 2.06 -0.22 -25.25
CA TYR A 78 2.38 0.00 -23.85
C TYR A 78 3.84 -0.41 -23.59
N PRO A 79 4.53 0.27 -22.66
CA PRO A 79 5.88 -0.12 -22.28
C PRO A 79 5.86 -1.48 -21.58
N ASP A 80 6.91 -2.28 -21.79
CA ASP A 80 7.06 -3.54 -21.06
C ASP A 80 7.07 -3.26 -19.55
N PRO A 81 6.18 -3.89 -18.74
CA PRO A 81 6.19 -3.71 -17.30
C PRO A 81 7.56 -3.94 -16.66
N MET A 82 8.36 -4.87 -17.19
CA MET A 82 9.69 -5.15 -16.64
C MET A 82 10.68 -4.01 -16.90
N THR A 83 10.56 -3.30 -18.01
CA THR A 83 11.37 -2.09 -18.26
C THR A 83 11.08 -1.04 -17.19
N VAL A 84 9.79 -0.76 -16.94
CA VAL A 84 9.39 0.21 -15.92
C VAL A 84 9.84 -0.20 -14.52
N VAL A 85 9.73 -1.50 -14.18
CA VAL A 85 10.19 -2.02 -12.88
C VAL A 85 11.71 -1.91 -12.74
N ASN A 86 12.48 -2.19 -13.78
CA ASN A 86 13.93 -2.08 -13.74
C ASN A 86 14.40 -0.62 -13.62
N GLU A 87 13.67 0.33 -14.22
CA GLU A 87 14.02 1.75 -14.19
C GLU A 87 13.54 2.49 -12.94
N HIS A 88 12.38 2.13 -12.40
CA HIS A 88 11.73 2.90 -11.32
C HIS A 88 11.43 2.07 -10.06
N GLY A 89 11.59 0.75 -10.12
CA GLY A 89 11.26 -0.17 -9.03
C GLY A 89 9.81 -0.63 -9.03
N SER A 90 9.58 -1.81 -8.45
CA SER A 90 8.23 -2.40 -8.34
C SER A 90 7.29 -1.57 -7.48
N ASP A 91 7.81 -0.96 -6.42
CA ASP A 91 6.99 -0.20 -5.48
C ASP A 91 6.44 1.08 -6.12
N ALA A 92 7.24 1.73 -6.98
CA ALA A 92 6.80 2.95 -7.68
C ALA A 92 5.65 2.64 -8.63
N LEU A 93 5.78 1.55 -9.39
CA LEU A 93 4.70 1.07 -10.27
C LEU A 93 3.45 0.68 -9.48
N ARG A 94 3.62 -0.05 -8.36
CA ARG A 94 2.49 -0.44 -7.50
C ARG A 94 1.77 0.78 -6.96
N LEU A 95 2.51 1.73 -6.37
CA LEU A 95 1.95 2.94 -5.79
C LEU A 95 1.27 3.82 -6.84
N TYR A 96 1.86 3.96 -8.02
CA TYR A 96 1.24 4.64 -9.17
C TYR A 96 -0.12 4.04 -9.54
N LEU A 97 -0.20 2.71 -9.64
CA LEU A 97 -1.45 2.02 -10.00
C LEU A 97 -2.51 2.14 -8.91
N ILE A 98 -2.16 1.89 -7.64
CA ILE A 98 -3.16 1.92 -6.55
C ILE A 98 -3.56 3.33 -6.13
N ASN A 99 -2.75 4.35 -6.44
CA ASN A 99 -3.08 5.76 -6.24
C ASN A 99 -3.83 6.38 -7.44
N SER A 100 -4.37 5.55 -8.33
CA SER A 100 -5.05 6.00 -9.54
C SER A 100 -6.54 5.64 -9.53
N PRO A 101 -7.36 6.16 -10.47
CA PRO A 101 -8.77 5.83 -10.55
C PRO A 101 -9.10 4.35 -10.76
N VAL A 102 -8.12 3.50 -11.13
CA VAL A 102 -8.36 2.06 -11.35
C VAL A 102 -8.88 1.33 -10.11
N VAL A 103 -8.56 1.79 -8.90
CA VAL A 103 -9.10 1.19 -7.67
C VAL A 103 -10.56 1.57 -7.40
N ARG A 104 -11.16 2.40 -8.28
CA ARG A 104 -12.56 2.82 -8.26
C ARG A 104 -13.33 2.36 -9.52
N ALA A 105 -12.84 1.32 -10.19
CA ALA A 105 -13.37 0.81 -11.46
C ALA A 105 -13.30 1.80 -12.65
N GLU A 106 -12.56 2.90 -12.53
CA GLU A 106 -12.39 3.90 -13.58
C GLU A 106 -11.15 3.61 -14.45
N PRO A 107 -11.13 4.03 -15.73
CA PRO A 107 -9.97 3.81 -16.59
C PRO A 107 -8.78 4.67 -16.18
N LEU A 108 -7.57 4.13 -16.34
CA LEU A 108 -6.31 4.87 -16.22
C LEU A 108 -5.58 4.85 -17.56
N ARG A 109 -5.21 6.03 -18.06
CA ARG A 109 -4.23 6.13 -19.16
C ARG A 109 -2.83 6.04 -18.57
N PHE A 110 -2.15 4.93 -18.84
CA PHE A 110 -0.82 4.69 -18.31
C PHE A 110 0.19 5.65 -18.93
N ARG A 111 0.97 6.32 -18.08
CA ARG A 111 2.06 7.20 -18.47
C ARG A 111 3.26 6.89 -17.59
N GLU A 112 4.36 6.49 -18.22
CA GLU A 112 5.59 6.15 -17.50
C GLU A 112 6.13 7.33 -16.67
N ALA A 113 5.99 8.55 -17.18
CA ALA A 113 6.31 9.78 -16.45
C ALA A 113 5.61 9.84 -15.08
N GLY A 114 4.38 9.35 -14.96
CA GLY A 114 3.67 9.33 -13.68
C GLY A 114 4.28 8.36 -12.65
N VAL A 115 4.94 7.30 -13.10
CA VAL A 115 5.69 6.39 -12.21
C VAL A 115 6.94 7.08 -11.69
N ARG A 116 7.62 7.84 -12.55
CA ARG A 116 8.78 8.67 -12.16
C ARG A 116 8.38 9.74 -11.15
N ASP A 117 7.23 10.38 -11.35
CA ASP A 117 6.72 11.40 -10.42
C ASP A 117 6.45 10.80 -9.03
N VAL A 118 5.91 9.56 -8.96
CA VAL A 118 5.75 8.85 -7.68
C VAL A 118 7.08 8.63 -6.95
N VAL A 119 8.14 8.27 -7.67
CA VAL A 119 9.48 8.15 -7.08
C VAL A 119 9.94 9.49 -6.52
N LYS A 120 9.83 10.53 -7.35
CA LYS A 120 10.35 11.86 -7.04
C LYS A 120 9.61 12.53 -5.89
N ASP A 121 8.28 12.46 -5.89
CA ASP A 121 7.43 13.28 -5.03
C ASP A 121 7.06 12.54 -3.72
N ILE A 122 7.15 11.21 -3.69
CA ILE A 122 6.75 10.41 -2.51
C ILE A 122 7.93 9.61 -1.97
N MET A 123 8.56 8.76 -2.80
CA MET A 123 9.56 7.81 -2.32
C MET A 123 10.86 8.48 -1.90
N LEU A 124 11.35 9.44 -2.70
CA LEU A 124 12.58 10.16 -2.37
C LEU A 124 12.44 10.99 -1.08
N PRO A 125 11.38 11.80 -0.86
CA PRO A 125 11.16 12.46 0.42
C PRO A 125 11.10 11.50 1.60
N TRP A 126 10.40 10.38 1.45
CA TRP A 126 10.30 9.38 2.51
C TRP A 126 11.65 8.75 2.85
N PHE A 127 12.40 8.31 1.83
CA PHE A 127 13.74 7.75 2.00
C PHE A 127 14.72 8.77 2.59
N ASN A 128 14.63 10.04 2.17
CA ASN A 128 15.46 11.11 2.71
C ASN A 128 15.15 11.40 4.18
N ALA A 129 13.89 11.30 4.61
CA ALA A 129 13.55 11.40 6.04
C ALA A 129 14.14 10.25 6.86
N TYR A 130 14.06 9.01 6.35
CA TYR A 130 14.71 7.87 6.98
C TYR A 130 16.24 8.06 7.05
N ARG A 131 16.88 8.43 5.95
CA ARG A 131 18.32 8.70 5.90
C ARG A 131 18.72 9.82 6.86
N PHE A 132 17.91 10.87 6.95
CA PHE A 132 18.10 11.94 7.94
C PHE A 132 18.06 11.38 9.36
N PHE A 133 17.08 10.54 9.70
CA PHE A 133 17.00 9.92 11.03
C PHE A 133 18.26 9.09 11.36
N ILE A 134 18.68 8.20 10.47
CA ILE A 134 19.86 7.35 10.70
C ILE A 134 21.13 8.17 10.84
N LEU A 135 21.40 9.10 9.92
CA LEU A 135 22.65 9.87 9.93
C LEU A 135 22.80 10.72 11.20
N ASN A 136 21.75 11.45 11.59
CA ASN A 136 21.82 12.28 12.79
C ASN A 136 21.77 11.43 14.06
N GLY A 137 21.07 10.29 14.04
CA GLY A 137 21.08 9.35 15.15
C GLY A 137 22.48 8.80 15.42
N THR A 138 23.18 8.32 14.38
CA THR A 138 24.55 7.80 14.52
C THR A 138 25.54 8.87 14.97
N GLU A 139 25.41 10.12 14.48
CA GLU A 139 26.26 11.23 14.95
C GLU A 139 26.04 11.51 16.43
N LEU A 140 24.78 11.58 16.87
CA LEU A 140 24.43 11.77 18.29
C LEU A 140 24.94 10.64 19.18
N GLU A 141 24.87 9.38 18.72
CA GLU A 141 25.45 8.24 19.45
C GLU A 141 26.97 8.40 19.64
N HIS A 142 27.66 8.89 18.60
CA HIS A 142 29.10 9.11 18.65
C HIS A 142 29.48 10.28 19.57
N GLU A 143 28.75 11.40 19.52
CA GLU A 143 29.01 12.58 20.36
C GLU A 143 28.69 12.35 21.84
N THR A 144 27.59 11.65 22.13
CA THR A 144 27.11 11.46 23.52
C THR A 144 27.58 10.15 24.15
N GLY A 145 28.04 9.19 23.35
CA GLY A 145 28.32 7.82 23.80
C GLY A 145 27.06 7.04 24.21
N VAL A 146 25.86 7.58 24.00
CA VAL A 146 24.59 6.95 24.35
C VAL A 146 23.99 6.31 23.11
N SER A 147 23.80 4.99 23.13
CA SER A 147 23.13 4.31 22.03
C SER A 147 21.63 4.64 21.99
N ILE A 148 21.16 5.06 20.82
CA ILE A 148 19.76 5.31 20.49
C ILE A 148 19.10 3.95 20.28
N LYS A 149 18.35 3.52 21.29
CA LYS A 149 17.52 2.31 21.18
C LYS A 149 16.15 2.71 20.66
N VAL A 150 15.72 2.06 19.58
CA VAL A 150 14.32 2.13 19.15
C VAL A 150 13.48 1.42 20.22
N GLY A 151 12.83 2.19 21.08
CA GLY A 151 11.96 1.66 22.11
C GLY A 151 10.65 1.13 21.51
N THR A 152 10.06 0.12 22.13
CA THR A 152 8.68 -0.31 21.87
C THR A 152 7.66 0.53 22.64
N HIS A 153 8.06 1.72 23.06
CA HIS A 153 7.27 2.57 23.95
C HIS A 153 5.95 2.92 23.30
N SER A 154 4.87 2.71 24.05
CA SER A 154 3.56 3.21 23.64
C SER A 154 3.58 4.74 23.64
N ALA A 155 2.73 5.39 22.84
CA ALA A 155 2.61 6.85 22.85
C ALA A 155 2.32 7.46 24.25
N ARG A 156 1.87 6.64 25.22
CA ARG A 156 1.65 7.03 26.62
C ARG A 156 2.92 7.08 27.47
N GLU A 157 3.99 6.43 27.02
CA GLU A 157 5.30 6.40 27.69
C GLU A 157 6.28 7.43 27.10
N MET A 158 5.82 8.23 26.13
CA MET A 158 6.64 9.31 25.59
C MET A 158 6.92 10.36 26.66
N SER A 159 8.20 10.53 26.98
CA SER A 159 8.72 11.57 27.86
C SER A 159 8.97 12.90 27.15
N SER A 160 8.77 12.97 25.83
CA SER A 160 9.04 14.18 25.04
C SER A 160 8.13 15.33 25.47
N ARG A 161 8.72 16.51 25.65
CA ARG A 161 7.98 17.74 25.97
C ARG A 161 7.54 18.49 24.71
N ASN A 162 7.98 18.04 23.53
CA ASN A 162 7.72 18.74 22.28
C ASN A 162 6.30 18.44 21.76
N PRO A 163 5.44 19.47 21.56
CA PRO A 163 4.09 19.26 21.06
C PRO A 163 4.04 18.64 19.66
N MET A 164 5.06 18.86 18.82
CA MET A 164 5.16 18.24 17.48
C MET A 164 5.36 16.73 17.55
N ASP A 165 6.03 16.22 18.58
CA ASP A 165 6.26 14.79 18.77
C ASP A 165 4.95 14.10 19.16
N HIS A 166 4.16 14.73 20.06
CA HIS A 166 2.81 14.28 20.36
C HIS A 166 1.88 14.35 19.15
N TRP A 167 1.98 15.42 18.35
CA TRP A 167 1.18 15.58 17.14
C TRP A 167 1.47 14.50 16.11
N VAL A 168 2.74 14.22 15.77
CA VAL A 168 3.07 13.22 14.74
C VAL A 168 2.64 11.81 15.17
N MET A 169 2.75 11.50 16.48
CA MET A 169 2.31 10.22 17.03
C MET A 169 0.79 10.08 17.09
N SER A 170 0.08 11.17 17.41
CA SER A 170 -1.39 11.22 17.31
C SER A 170 -1.87 11.08 15.87
N SER A 171 -1.19 11.74 14.92
CA SER A 171 -1.47 11.62 13.48
C SER A 171 -1.24 10.19 12.99
N LEU A 172 -0.14 9.55 13.40
CA LEU A 172 0.13 8.14 13.10
C LEU A 172 -0.95 7.21 13.69
N GLY A 173 -1.34 7.41 14.94
CA GLY A 173 -2.42 6.64 15.58
C GLY A 173 -3.74 6.76 14.82
N SER A 174 -4.08 7.98 14.39
CA SER A 174 -5.27 8.26 13.57
C SER A 174 -5.20 7.58 12.21
N LEU A 175 -4.03 7.62 11.56
CA LEU A 175 -3.78 6.93 10.30
C LEU A 175 -3.94 5.41 10.46
N ILE A 176 -3.35 4.80 11.50
CA ILE A 176 -3.47 3.36 11.76
C ILE A 176 -4.94 2.96 11.96
N HIS A 177 -5.69 3.73 12.74
CA HIS A 177 -7.11 3.47 12.95
C HIS A 177 -7.89 3.53 11.64
N PHE A 178 -7.69 4.60 10.87
CA PHE A 178 -8.31 4.78 9.56
C PHE A 178 -7.99 3.64 8.59
N VAL A 179 -6.72 3.26 8.45
CA VAL A 179 -6.32 2.17 7.55
C VAL A 179 -6.97 0.84 7.95
N ARG A 180 -7.07 0.54 9.25
CA ARG A 180 -7.74 -0.68 9.73
C ARG A 180 -9.22 -0.70 9.36
N GLU A 181 -9.91 0.42 9.56
CA GLU A 181 -11.33 0.56 9.23
C GLU A 181 -11.58 0.41 7.73
N GLU A 182 -10.82 1.14 6.91
CA GLU A 182 -10.99 1.13 5.45
C GLU A 182 -10.64 -0.21 4.83
N MET A 183 -9.56 -0.86 5.29
CA MET A 183 -9.14 -2.17 4.77
C MET A 183 -10.09 -3.28 5.20
N ALA A 184 -10.68 -3.21 6.40
CA ALA A 184 -11.72 -4.15 6.83
C ALA A 184 -12.97 -4.05 5.93
N ALA A 185 -13.24 -2.87 5.38
CA ALA A 185 -14.31 -2.62 4.42
C ALA A 185 -13.87 -2.77 2.94
N TYR A 186 -12.65 -3.26 2.66
CA TYR A 186 -12.09 -3.41 1.31
C TYR A 186 -12.02 -2.09 0.50
N ARG A 187 -11.95 -0.94 1.17
CA ARG A 187 -11.90 0.41 0.55
C ARG A 187 -10.47 0.89 0.33
N LEU A 188 -9.70 0.17 -0.50
CA LEU A 188 -8.29 0.53 -0.78
C LEU A 188 -8.13 1.96 -1.34
N PHE A 189 -9.12 2.45 -2.10
CA PHE A 189 -9.07 3.75 -2.77
C PHE A 189 -9.02 4.96 -1.82
N THR A 190 -9.37 4.80 -0.54
CA THR A 190 -9.31 5.86 0.47
C THR A 190 -7.99 5.85 1.26
N VAL A 191 -7.30 4.69 1.30
CA VAL A 191 -6.11 4.45 2.12
C VAL A 191 -4.88 5.15 1.56
N VAL A 192 -4.62 4.97 0.27
CA VAL A 192 -3.38 5.44 -0.37
C VAL A 192 -3.22 6.97 -0.28
N PRO A 193 -4.25 7.79 -0.56
CA PRO A 193 -4.12 9.25 -0.41
C PRO A 193 -3.76 9.68 1.03
N ARG A 194 -4.30 9.00 2.05
CA ARG A 194 -4.02 9.30 3.45
C ARG A 194 -2.61 8.90 3.87
N LEU A 195 -2.09 7.80 3.33
CA LEU A 195 -0.68 7.41 3.53
C LEU A 195 0.28 8.43 2.92
N VAL A 196 0.02 8.86 1.68
CA VAL A 196 0.85 9.86 0.99
C VAL A 196 0.83 11.19 1.76
N HIS A 197 -0.34 11.63 2.20
CA HIS A 197 -0.46 12.86 2.99
C HIS A 197 0.31 12.78 4.32
N PHE A 198 0.31 11.63 5.01
CA PHE A 198 1.10 11.46 6.23
C PHE A 198 2.62 11.52 5.96
N ILE A 199 3.10 11.02 4.81
CA ILE A 199 4.50 11.16 4.41
C ILE A 199 4.85 12.64 4.18
N GLU A 200 3.94 13.41 3.58
CA GLU A 200 4.11 14.87 3.44
C GLU A 200 4.16 15.58 4.79
N ASP A 201 3.25 15.25 5.72
CA ASP A 201 3.25 15.78 7.09
C ASP A 201 4.56 15.46 7.83
N LEU A 202 5.04 14.22 7.72
CA LEU A 202 6.29 13.80 8.32
C LEU A 202 7.49 14.58 7.76
N THR A 203 7.55 14.74 6.44
CA THR A 203 8.72 15.33 5.76
C THR A 203 8.70 16.86 5.80
N ASN A 204 7.58 17.48 5.45
CA ASN A 204 7.46 18.93 5.24
C ASN A 204 7.09 19.71 6.50
N TRP A 205 6.47 19.06 7.49
CA TRP A 205 6.14 19.68 8.76
C TRP A 205 7.03 19.18 9.88
N TYR A 206 6.95 17.89 10.22
CA TYR A 206 7.65 17.35 11.39
C TYR A 206 9.17 17.49 11.28
N VAL A 207 9.77 16.86 10.25
CA VAL A 207 11.23 16.89 10.05
C VAL A 207 11.72 18.31 9.77
N ARG A 208 10.98 19.09 8.98
CA ARG A 208 11.39 20.46 8.62
C ARG A 208 11.47 21.38 9.85
N LEU A 209 10.43 21.41 10.67
CA LEU A 209 10.35 22.31 11.83
C LEU A 209 11.24 21.85 12.98
N ASN A 210 11.47 20.54 13.12
CA ASN A 210 12.32 19.99 14.17
C ASN A 210 13.77 19.77 13.75
N ARG A 211 14.17 20.11 12.52
CA ARG A 211 15.52 19.82 12.00
C ARG A 211 16.66 20.31 12.91
N PRO A 212 16.65 21.53 13.49
CA PRO A 212 17.71 21.97 14.41
C PRO A 212 17.76 21.13 15.69
N ARG A 213 16.59 20.79 16.24
CA ARG A 213 16.45 19.96 17.45
C ARG A 213 16.94 18.53 17.21
N LEU A 214 16.50 17.90 16.12
CA LEU A 214 16.89 16.53 15.73
C LEU A 214 18.38 16.40 15.37
N LYS A 215 19.07 17.52 15.19
CA LYS A 215 20.53 17.60 15.00
C LYS A 215 21.31 17.84 16.31
N GLY A 216 20.63 17.96 17.45
CA GLY A 216 21.28 18.29 18.73
C GLY A 216 21.71 19.76 18.87
N ALA A 217 21.36 20.65 17.94
CA ALA A 217 21.85 22.04 17.93
C ALA A 217 21.22 22.95 19.00
N VAL A 218 20.12 22.52 19.63
CA VAL A 218 19.37 23.33 20.62
C VAL A 218 19.66 22.88 22.05
N SER A 219 19.72 21.57 22.29
CA SER A 219 20.06 20.98 23.59
C SER A 219 20.39 19.49 23.41
N LEU A 220 21.43 19.00 24.09
CA LEU A 220 21.80 17.58 24.14
C LEU A 220 20.80 16.73 24.97
N ASP A 221 19.83 17.35 25.63
CA ASP A 221 18.80 16.63 26.41
C ASP A 221 17.44 16.55 25.69
N ASP A 222 17.21 17.36 24.64
CA ASP A 222 15.90 17.53 23.97
C ASP A 222 15.78 16.73 22.65
N TRP A 223 16.78 15.90 22.33
CA TRP A 223 16.71 14.95 21.20
C TRP A 223 16.07 13.62 21.58
N ARG A 224 16.00 13.30 22.89
CA ARG A 224 15.43 12.07 23.46
C ARG A 224 13.90 12.10 23.44
#